data_AF-A0A3D2L108-F1
#
_entry.id   AF-A0A3D2L108-F1
#
_cell.length_a   1.000
_cell.length_b   1.000
_cell.length_c   1.000
_cell.angle_alpha   90.00
_cell.angle_beta   90.00
_cell.angle_gamma   90.00
#
_symmetry.space_group_name_H-M   'P 1'
#
loop_
_entity.id
_entity.type
_entity.pdbx_description
1 polymer ?
#
loop_
_entity_poly.entity_id
_entity_poly.type
_entity_poly.pdbx_seq_one_letter_code
_entity_poly.pdbx_strand_id
1 'polypeptide(L)' 'WAEDDLDHHPSHGHLQFAHGTDTHYSVSNFMIRPRVGDFYIFPSYMFHSVYPFKSPGERRSFSMNLSVVESPA' A
#
# COMPACT_ATOMS: atom_id res chain seq x y z
N TRP A 1 12.00 -2.54 -11.83
CA TRP A 1 10.85 -3.48 -11.78
C TRP A 1 11.02 -4.68 -12.68
N ALA A 2 11.51 -4.57 -13.93
CA ALA A 2 11.75 -5.76 -14.76
C ALA A 2 12.63 -6.84 -14.09
N GLU A 3 13.57 -6.43 -13.24
CA GLU A 3 14.37 -7.34 -12.40
C GLU A 3 13.58 -7.91 -11.19
N ASP A 4 12.79 -7.08 -10.50
CA ASP A 4 11.90 -7.50 -9.38
C ASP A 4 10.85 -8.52 -9.84
N ASP A 5 10.35 -8.39 -11.07
CA ASP A 5 9.37 -9.31 -11.67
C ASP A 5 9.90 -10.73 -11.89
N LEU A 6 11.22 -10.93 -11.83
CA LEU A 6 11.85 -12.25 -11.92
C LEU A 6 12.02 -12.91 -10.53
N ASP A 7 11.79 -12.17 -9.45
CA ASP A 7 11.86 -12.69 -8.08
C ASP A 7 10.68 -13.63 -7.78
N HIS A 8 10.88 -14.57 -6.86
CA HIS A 8 9.81 -15.42 -6.34
C HIS A 8 8.73 -14.59 -5.62
N HIS A 9 9.12 -13.46 -5.01
CA HIS A 9 8.23 -12.54 -4.31
C HIS A 9 8.54 -11.06 -4.62
N PRO A 10 8.13 -10.56 -5.81
CA PRO A 10 8.30 -9.16 -6.16
C PRO A 10 7.68 -8.27 -5.10
N SER A 11 8.48 -7.37 -4.51
CA SER A 11 8.05 -6.51 -3.39
C SER A 11 8.71 -5.14 -3.39
N HIS A 12 9.63 -4.86 -4.32
CA HIS A 12 10.40 -3.63 -4.29
C HIS A 12 9.51 -2.38 -4.41
N GLY A 13 9.48 -1.62 -3.32
CA GLY A 13 8.65 -0.41 -3.21
C GLY A 13 7.15 -0.67 -3.21
N HIS A 14 6.69 -1.87 -2.86
CA HIS A 14 5.26 -2.14 -2.73
C HIS A 14 4.69 -1.50 -1.46
N LEU A 15 3.40 -1.19 -1.51
CA LEU A 15 2.61 -0.79 -0.36
C LEU A 15 1.82 -2.01 0.10
N GLN A 16 1.92 -2.36 1.38
CA GLN A 16 1.17 -3.48 1.97
C GLN A 16 0.15 -2.94 2.95
N PHE A 17 -1.05 -3.50 2.86
CA PHE A 17 -2.12 -3.34 3.82
C PHE A 17 -2.39 -4.69 4.47
N ALA A 18 -2.48 -4.74 5.80
CA ALA A 18 -2.77 -5.96 6.52
C ALA A 18 -3.88 -5.77 7.55
N HIS A 19 -4.76 -6.76 7.68
CA HIS A 19 -5.82 -6.79 8.68
C HIS A 19 -6.32 -8.22 8.95
N GLY A 20 -6.31 -8.63 10.22
CA GLY A 20 -6.82 -9.93 10.65
C GLY A 20 -5.92 -11.11 10.26
N THR A 21 -6.53 -12.28 10.05
CA THR A 21 -5.87 -13.53 9.67
C THR A 21 -6.56 -14.10 8.44
N ASP A 22 -5.81 -14.79 7.58
CA ASP A 22 -6.36 -15.45 6.40
C ASP A 22 -7.47 -16.45 6.78
N THR A 23 -8.50 -16.50 5.95
CA THR A 23 -9.58 -17.49 6.02
C THR A 23 -9.82 -18.08 4.64
N HIS A 24 -10.68 -19.10 4.54
CA HIS A 24 -10.98 -19.77 3.26
C HIS A 24 -11.43 -18.82 2.13
N TYR A 25 -12.01 -17.67 2.47
CA TYR A 25 -12.58 -16.72 1.51
C TYR A 25 -12.07 -15.29 1.67
N SER A 26 -11.08 -15.07 2.52
CA SER A 26 -10.54 -13.73 2.76
C SER A 26 -9.04 -13.79 3.01
N VAL A 27 -8.30 -12.91 2.35
CA VAL A 27 -6.89 -12.69 2.59
C VAL A 27 -6.72 -11.51 3.53
N SER A 28 -5.86 -11.69 4.52
CA SER A 28 -5.49 -10.68 5.51
C SER A 28 -4.48 -9.67 4.98
N ASN A 29 -3.79 -9.99 3.88
CA ASN A 29 -2.75 -9.16 3.30
C ASN A 29 -3.10 -8.73 1.87
N PHE A 30 -2.94 -7.45 1.59
CA PHE A 30 -3.12 -6.86 0.28
C PHE A 30 -1.89 -6.03 -0.09
N MET A 31 -1.11 -6.52 -1.06
CA MET A 31 0.08 -5.84 -1.57
C MET A 31 -0.22 -5.16 -2.91
N ILE A 32 0.27 -3.94 -3.06
CA ILE A 32 0.06 -3.12 -4.23
C ILE A 32 1.40 -2.60 -4.73
N ARG A 33 1.60 -2.62 -6.05
CA ARG A 33 2.67 -1.90 -6.74
C ARG A 33 2.15 -0.52 -7.19
N PRO A 34 2.48 0.57 -6.48
CA PRO A 34 1.90 1.88 -6.76
C PRO A 34 2.41 2.47 -8.06
N ARG A 35 1.54 3.16 -8.80
CA ARG A 35 1.88 3.88 -10.03
C ARG A 35 1.62 5.38 -9.86
N VAL A 36 2.26 6.18 -10.70
CA VAL A 36 2.03 7.64 -10.70
C VAL A 36 0.57 7.91 -11.05
N GLY A 37 -0.11 8.67 -10.20
CA GLY A 37 -1.53 8.98 -10.33
C GLY A 37 -2.47 8.12 -9.50
N ASP A 38 -1.97 7.05 -8.86
CA ASP A 38 -2.78 6.24 -7.94
C ASP A 38 -3.01 6.97 -6.62
N PHE A 39 -4.25 6.93 -6.13
CA PHE A 39 -4.62 7.40 -4.80
C PHE A 39 -5.18 6.23 -3.98
N TYR A 40 -4.65 6.05 -2.77
CA TYR A 40 -5.11 5.03 -1.83
C TYR A 40 -5.73 5.71 -0.62
N ILE A 41 -6.97 5.33 -0.32
CA ILE A 41 -7.69 5.76 0.89
C ILE A 41 -7.98 4.50 1.68
N PHE A 42 -7.60 4.49 2.95
CA PHE A 42 -7.76 3.35 3.84
C PHE A 42 -8.11 3.84 5.26
N PRO A 43 -8.76 3.00 6.09
CA PRO A 43 -9.04 3.36 7.48
C PRO A 43 -7.76 3.70 8.23
N SER A 44 -7.76 4.77 9.04
CA SER A 44 -6.55 5.26 9.72
C SER A 44 -5.89 4.24 10.66
N TYR A 45 -6.65 3.27 11.16
CA TYR A 45 -6.16 2.19 12.03
C TYR A 45 -5.62 0.98 11.26
N MET A 46 -5.72 0.95 9.93
CA MET A 46 -5.27 -0.18 9.13
C MET A 46 -3.75 -0.30 9.18
N PHE A 47 -3.24 -1.49 9.51
CA PHE A 47 -1.81 -1.74 9.49
C PHE A 47 -1.31 -1.62 8.04
N HIS A 48 -0.30 -0.78 7.84
CA HIS A 48 0.28 -0.56 6.53
C HIS A 48 1.79 -0.41 6.62
N SER A 49 2.49 -0.91 5.60
CA SER A 49 3.95 -0.84 5.51
C SER A 49 4.36 -0.54 4.08
N VAL A 50 5.53 0.09 3.92
CA VAL A 50 6.14 0.32 2.60
C VAL A 50 7.42 -0.49 2.53
N TYR A 51 7.50 -1.40 1.58
CA TYR A 51 8.70 -2.18 1.35
C TYR A 51 9.84 -1.32 0.82
N PRO A 52 11.11 -1.66 1.12
CA PRO A 52 12.27 -0.94 0.60
C PRO A 52 12.22 -0.77 -0.92
N PHE A 53 12.51 0.44 -1.38
CA PHE A 53 12.58 0.73 -2.81
C PHE A 53 13.98 0.39 -3.34
N LYS A 54 14.04 -0.55 -4.30
CA LYS A 54 15.29 -0.99 -4.94
C LYS A 54 15.23 -0.82 -6.46
N SER A 55 15.15 0.43 -6.91
CA SER A 55 15.27 0.76 -8.34
C SER A 55 16.00 2.10 -8.47
N PRO A 56 16.66 2.37 -9.61
CA PRO A 56 17.32 3.65 -9.83
C PRO A 56 16.36 4.83 -9.69
N GLY A 57 16.85 5.93 -9.11
CA GLY A 57 16.07 7.15 -8.87
C GLY A 57 15.36 7.16 -7.52
N GLU A 58 14.27 7.92 -7.44
CA GLU A 58 13.52 8.13 -6.21
C GLU A 58 12.05 7.82 -6.41
N ARG A 59 11.42 7.22 -5.39
CA ARG A 59 9.97 7.12 -5.29
C ARG A 59 9.48 8.18 -4.31
N ARG A 60 8.62 9.09 -4.79
CA ARG A 60 8.02 10.16 -3.99
C ARG A 60 6.53 9.91 -3.82
N SER A 61 6.02 10.12 -2.62
CA SER A 61 4.60 10.04 -2.28
C SER A 61 4.19 11.19 -1.38
N PHE A 62 2.91 11.55 -1.42
CA PHE A 62 2.29 12.49 -0.50
C PHE A 62 1.26 11.74 0.34
N SER A 63 1.25 11.97 1.65
CA SER A 63 0.35 11.28 2.58
C SER A 63 -0.20 12.26 3.59
N MET A 64 -1.46 12.06 3.97
CA MET A 64 -2.17 12.87 4.95
C MET A 64 -3.21 12.02 5.68
N ASN A 65 -3.54 12.44 6.90
CA ASN A 65 -4.65 11.89 7.66
C ASN A 65 -5.88 12.78 7.49
N LEU A 66 -7.06 12.17 7.33
CA LEU A 66 -8.33 12.88 7.19
C LEU A 66 -9.25 12.51 8.36
N SER A 67 -9.94 13.50 8.91
CA SER A 67 -11.03 13.30 9.86
C SER A 67 -12.33 13.73 9.19
N VAL A 68 -13.35 12.87 9.26
CA VAL A 68 -14.68 13.17 8.71
C VAL A 68 -15.47 13.88 9.79
N VAL A 69 -15.93 15.09 9.49
CA VAL A 69 -16.79 15.89 10.37
C VAL A 69 -18.07 16.18 9.60
N GLU A 70 -19.22 15.98 10.23
CA GLU A 70 -20.51 16.34 9.64
C GLU A 70 -20.59 17.85 9.49
N SER A 71 -20.99 18.32 8.29
CA SER A 71 -21.25 19.74 8.09
C SER A 71 -22.52 20.13 8.86
N PRO A 72 -22.51 21.20 9.66
CA PRO A 72 -23.75 21.78 10.14
C PRO A 72 -24.50 22.32 8.91
N ALA A 73 -25.63 21.69 8.57
CA ALA A 73 -26.51 22.16 7.51
C ALA A 73 -27.16 23.51 7.87
#